data_AF-A0AAI9SC57-F1
#
_entry.id   AF-A0AAI9SC57-F1
#
_cell.length_a   1.000
_cell.length_b   1.000
_cell.length_c   1.000
_cell.angle_alpha   90.00
_cell.angle_beta   90.00
_cell.angle_gamma   90.00
#
_symmetry.space_group_name_H-M   'P 1'
#
loop_
_entity.id
_entity.type
_entity.pdbx_description
1 polymer ?
#
loop_
_entity_poly.entity_id
_entity_poly.type
_entity_poly.pdbx_seq_one_letter_code
_entity_poly.pdbx_strand_id
1 'polypeptide(L)'
;MATEEIRRKRRRPRRHRRAGLPKTLPKIFFCGDPHGSFEHINEAALQHRPDAIVILGDMQPPQPLEVVLAGAISVAPVWWIPGNHDSDTDAIYDNIWRSTLAAHNLHGRVANVAGLRIAGLGGVFRGQVWMPEDAPNYFCPASFIRRVGLGNMWRGGLPRRHRTTIFPSVYQNLMRQSADILVTHEAPSCHRKGFAAIDRLAEALGVRWAFHGHQHEDRAYGRHHGILMTGVGYRGITSLTGEVIVPAQLDPREAAALENAISWAEGHGAAMKAPSRPAEVKEESESLPTERAVLQVPLMDPRDEQEVRIAEAAERRNLALAEAARHERRRDRELGEAVAARAPGGRWKRMNLQRKKGQKS
;
A
#
# COMPACT_ATOMS: atom_id res chain seq x y z
N MET A 1 35.43 1.97 -62.46
CA MET A 1 34.25 1.21 -61.96
C MET A 1 34.34 1.18 -60.45
N ALA A 2 33.29 1.65 -59.78
CA ALA A 2 33.00 1.64 -58.34
C ALA A 2 33.88 2.50 -57.40
N THR A 3 33.26 3.51 -56.78
CA THR A 3 33.48 3.86 -55.37
C THR A 3 32.16 4.26 -54.71
N GLU A 4 31.86 3.57 -53.62
CA GLU A 4 30.64 3.58 -52.81
C GLU A 4 30.30 4.94 -52.17
N GLU A 5 29.05 5.36 -52.36
CA GLU A 5 28.44 6.47 -51.63
C GLU A 5 27.76 5.93 -50.35
N ILE A 6 28.46 6.01 -49.22
CA ILE A 6 27.92 5.58 -47.91
C ILE A 6 26.88 6.60 -47.42
N ARG A 7 25.60 6.28 -47.64
CA ARG A 7 24.44 6.96 -47.05
C ARG A 7 24.44 6.81 -45.52
N ARG A 8 24.96 7.81 -44.80
CA ARG A 8 24.78 7.96 -43.34
C ARG A 8 23.30 8.24 -43.01
N LYS A 9 22.51 7.19 -42.76
CA LYS A 9 21.17 7.31 -42.15
C LYS A 9 21.30 7.79 -40.71
N ARG A 10 21.06 9.09 -40.48
CA ARG A 10 20.83 9.67 -39.14
C ARG A 10 19.61 8.99 -38.49
N ARG A 11 19.84 8.09 -37.53
CA ARG A 11 18.79 7.55 -36.65
C ARG A 11 18.35 8.67 -35.70
N ARG A 12 17.19 9.28 -35.97
CA ARG A 12 16.51 10.14 -34.99
C ARG A 12 16.00 9.26 -33.83
N PRO A 13 16.23 9.62 -32.55
CA PRO A 13 15.63 8.89 -31.45
C PRO A 13 14.10 9.06 -31.52
N ARG A 14 13.37 7.94 -31.52
CA ARG A 14 11.92 7.94 -31.32
C ARG A 14 11.64 8.44 -29.91
N ARG A 15 11.41 9.75 -29.74
CA ARG A 15 10.71 10.28 -28.57
C ARG A 15 9.33 9.62 -28.57
N HIS A 16 9.09 8.68 -27.66
CA HIS A 16 7.73 8.26 -27.33
C HIS A 16 6.99 9.53 -26.90
N ARG A 17 6.17 10.09 -27.79
CA ARG A 17 5.20 11.12 -27.41
C ARG A 17 4.33 10.48 -26.33
N ARG A 18 4.39 11.00 -25.10
CA ARG A 18 3.39 10.71 -24.08
C ARG A 18 2.04 10.99 -24.74
N ALA A 19 1.20 9.97 -24.89
CA ALA A 19 -0.22 10.24 -25.12
C ALA A 19 -0.65 11.15 -23.96
N GLY A 20 -1.21 12.32 -24.27
CA GLY A 20 -1.68 13.23 -23.23
C GLY A 20 -2.67 12.52 -22.32
N LEU A 21 -2.77 12.95 -21.06
CA LEU A 21 -3.83 12.45 -20.18
C LEU A 21 -5.19 12.60 -20.86
N PRO A 22 -6.14 11.70 -20.56
CA PRO A 22 -7.55 11.93 -20.87
C PRO A 22 -8.02 13.30 -20.35
N LYS A 23 -8.88 13.99 -21.11
CA LYS A 23 -9.47 15.30 -20.71
C LYS A 23 -10.28 15.22 -19.41
N THR A 24 -10.78 14.03 -19.08
CA THR A 24 -11.47 13.70 -17.83
C THR A 24 -10.86 12.42 -17.29
N LEU A 25 -10.42 12.42 -16.04
CA LEU A 25 -9.87 11.21 -15.43
C LEU A 25 -10.93 10.11 -15.30
N PRO A 26 -10.57 8.84 -15.60
CA PRO A 26 -11.45 7.70 -15.41
C PRO A 26 -11.71 7.43 -13.92
N LYS A 27 -12.88 6.85 -13.64
CA LYS A 27 -13.26 6.35 -12.32
C LYS A 27 -12.64 4.98 -12.11
N ILE A 28 -11.42 4.95 -11.58
CA ILE A 28 -10.72 3.71 -11.23
C ILE A 28 -10.80 3.49 -9.73
N PHE A 29 -11.18 2.27 -9.33
CA PHE A 29 -11.18 1.84 -7.94
C PHE A 29 -9.94 1.01 -7.63
N PHE A 30 -9.33 1.27 -6.48
CA PHE A 30 -8.20 0.56 -5.93
C PHE A 30 -8.65 -0.11 -4.64
N CYS A 31 -8.62 -1.44 -4.60
CA CYS A 31 -9.15 -2.24 -3.49
C CYS A 31 -8.00 -2.81 -2.65
N GLY A 32 -7.97 -2.47 -1.37
CA GLY A 32 -6.96 -2.93 -0.42
C GLY A 32 -7.36 -4.24 0.22
N ASP A 33 -6.41 -5.18 0.25
CA ASP A 33 -6.38 -6.37 1.12
C ASP A 33 -7.76 -7.02 1.38
N PRO A 34 -8.38 -7.71 0.38
CA PRO A 34 -9.70 -8.32 0.54
C PRO A 34 -9.78 -9.43 1.59
N HIS A 35 -8.69 -10.19 1.79
CA HIS A 35 -8.59 -11.31 2.73
C HIS A 35 -9.81 -12.24 2.70
N GLY A 36 -10.11 -12.77 1.51
CA GLY A 36 -11.17 -13.74 1.27
C GLY A 36 -12.59 -13.18 1.20
N SER A 37 -12.81 -11.87 1.39
CA SER A 37 -14.12 -11.23 1.23
C SER A 37 -14.14 -10.34 0.00
N PHE A 38 -15.15 -10.50 -0.86
CA PHE A 38 -15.27 -9.77 -2.12
C PHE A 38 -16.59 -9.02 -2.27
N GLU A 39 -17.51 -9.18 -1.32
CA GLU A 39 -18.86 -8.60 -1.40
C GLU A 39 -18.80 -7.08 -1.51
N HIS A 40 -18.00 -6.43 -0.65
CA HIS A 40 -17.79 -4.99 -0.67
C HIS A 40 -17.27 -4.46 -2.03
N ILE A 41 -16.48 -5.27 -2.77
CA ILE A 41 -16.01 -4.91 -4.11
C ILE A 41 -17.13 -5.05 -5.13
N ASN A 42 -17.89 -6.15 -5.07
CA ASN A 42 -19.04 -6.39 -5.96
C ASN A 42 -20.13 -5.33 -5.78
N GLU A 43 -20.53 -5.05 -4.55
CA GLU A 43 -21.53 -4.05 -4.20
C GLU A 43 -21.11 -2.66 -4.68
N ALA A 44 -19.88 -2.24 -4.35
CA ALA A 44 -19.35 -0.95 -4.79
C ALA A 44 -19.28 -0.86 -6.32
N ALA A 45 -18.87 -1.93 -7.00
CA ALA A 45 -18.82 -1.95 -8.46
C ALA A 45 -20.22 -1.81 -9.08
N LEU A 46 -21.21 -2.56 -8.60
CA LEU A 46 -22.59 -2.52 -9.10
C LEU A 46 -23.23 -1.15 -8.87
N GLN A 47 -23.01 -0.56 -7.70
CA GLN A 47 -23.55 0.75 -7.32
C GLN A 47 -22.91 1.89 -8.10
N HIS A 48 -21.58 1.88 -8.23
CA HIS A 48 -20.84 3.04 -8.72
C HIS A 48 -20.37 2.92 -10.17
N ARG A 49 -20.44 1.73 -10.76
CA ARG A 49 -20.04 1.38 -12.14
C ARG A 49 -18.73 2.05 -12.55
N PRO A 50 -17.60 1.72 -11.89
CA PRO A 50 -16.29 2.29 -12.22
C PRO A 50 -15.84 1.88 -13.64
N ASP A 51 -14.94 2.66 -14.23
CA ASP A 51 -14.33 2.34 -15.52
C ASP A 51 -13.34 1.17 -15.42
N ALA A 52 -12.76 0.95 -14.24
CA ALA A 52 -11.89 -0.19 -13.93
C ALA A 52 -11.73 -0.39 -12.41
N ILE A 53 -11.34 -1.61 -12.03
CA ILE A 53 -11.00 -1.98 -10.65
C ILE A 53 -9.58 -2.56 -10.62
N VAL A 54 -8.81 -2.22 -9.60
CA VAL A 54 -7.45 -2.76 -9.36
C VAL A 54 -7.33 -3.24 -7.92
N ILE A 55 -7.12 -4.54 -7.73
CA ILE A 55 -6.95 -5.15 -6.40
C ILE A 55 -5.46 -5.18 -6.02
N LEU A 56 -5.14 -4.70 -4.81
CA LEU A 56 -3.77 -4.44 -4.34
C LEU A 56 -3.14 -5.61 -3.56
N GLY A 57 -3.51 -6.84 -3.89
CA GLY A 57 -2.98 -8.06 -3.26
C GLY A 57 -3.79 -8.55 -2.07
N ASP A 58 -3.31 -9.63 -1.47
CA ASP A 58 -3.91 -10.35 -0.33
C ASP A 58 -5.40 -10.65 -0.54
N MET A 59 -5.69 -11.20 -1.71
CA MET A 59 -7.04 -11.56 -2.15
C MET A 59 -7.54 -12.81 -1.41
N GLN A 60 -6.71 -13.84 -1.31
CA GLN A 60 -7.03 -15.13 -0.65
C GLN A 60 -8.43 -15.69 -1.01
N PRO A 61 -8.78 -15.80 -2.31
CA PRO A 61 -10.14 -16.10 -2.68
C PRO A 61 -10.52 -17.56 -2.37
N PRO A 62 -11.70 -17.80 -1.79
CA PRO A 62 -12.17 -19.17 -1.48
C PRO A 62 -12.56 -19.97 -2.74
N GLN A 63 -12.84 -19.29 -3.85
CA GLN A 63 -13.19 -19.86 -5.16
C GLN A 63 -12.46 -19.09 -6.26
N PRO A 64 -12.45 -19.54 -7.54
CA PRO A 64 -11.82 -18.80 -8.62
C PRO A 64 -12.28 -17.34 -8.70
N LEU A 65 -11.37 -16.43 -9.06
CA LEU A 65 -11.65 -14.99 -9.04
C LEU A 65 -12.91 -14.60 -9.83
N GLU A 66 -13.19 -15.21 -10.98
CA GLU A 66 -14.44 -14.95 -11.73
C GLU A 66 -15.72 -15.21 -10.96
N VAL A 67 -15.69 -16.15 -10.01
CA VAL A 67 -16.86 -16.50 -9.22
C VAL A 67 -17.04 -15.49 -8.09
N VAL A 68 -15.99 -15.23 -7.32
CA VAL A 68 -16.07 -14.32 -6.16
C VAL A 68 -16.22 -12.85 -6.57
N LEU A 69 -15.79 -12.46 -7.77
CA LEU A 69 -15.90 -11.11 -8.33
C LEU A 69 -16.97 -10.99 -9.42
N ALA A 70 -17.93 -11.93 -9.49
CA ALA A 70 -18.94 -11.96 -10.55
C ALA A 70 -19.68 -10.62 -10.71
N GLY A 71 -20.05 -9.97 -9.60
CA GLY A 71 -20.69 -8.66 -9.60
C GLY A 71 -19.81 -7.58 -10.23
N ALA A 72 -18.55 -7.48 -9.80
CA ALA A 72 -17.59 -6.52 -10.33
C ALA A 72 -17.28 -6.72 -11.82
N ILE A 73 -17.05 -7.97 -12.24
CA ILE A 73 -16.72 -8.32 -13.63
C ILE A 73 -17.87 -8.00 -14.58
N SER A 74 -19.12 -8.08 -14.10
CA SER A 74 -20.30 -7.77 -14.92
C SER A 74 -20.40 -6.31 -15.35
N VAL A 75 -19.68 -5.40 -14.67
CA VAL A 75 -19.77 -3.95 -14.90
C VAL A 75 -18.45 -3.27 -15.21
N ALA A 76 -17.31 -3.86 -14.85
CA ALA A 76 -16.00 -3.24 -15.03
C ALA A 76 -14.87 -4.28 -15.22
N PRO A 77 -13.82 -3.96 -15.99
CA PRO A 77 -12.62 -4.79 -16.06
C PRO A 77 -11.88 -4.77 -14.72
N VAL A 78 -11.59 -5.97 -14.19
CA VAL A 78 -10.87 -6.15 -12.92
C VAL A 78 -9.42 -6.53 -13.19
N TRP A 79 -8.49 -5.74 -12.65
CA TRP A 79 -7.05 -5.96 -12.66
C TRP A 79 -6.56 -6.21 -11.24
N TRP A 80 -5.36 -6.78 -11.12
CA TRP A 80 -4.85 -7.12 -9.80
C TRP A 80 -3.32 -7.22 -9.80
N ILE A 81 -2.76 -7.06 -8.62
CA ILE A 81 -1.41 -7.50 -8.27
C ILE A 81 -1.52 -8.52 -7.13
N PRO A 82 -0.61 -9.51 -7.04
CA PRO A 82 -0.59 -10.42 -5.91
C PRO A 82 -0.06 -9.72 -4.64
N GLY A 83 -0.51 -10.18 -3.48
CA GLY A 83 0.09 -9.89 -2.17
C GLY A 83 0.94 -11.05 -1.65
N ASN A 84 1.33 -11.02 -0.37
CA ASN A 84 2.11 -12.12 0.21
C ASN A 84 1.28 -13.37 0.51
N HIS A 85 0.00 -13.21 0.85
CA HIS A 85 -0.89 -14.30 1.24
C HIS A 85 -1.47 -15.07 0.05
N ASP A 86 -1.37 -14.51 -1.16
CA ASP A 86 -1.87 -15.13 -2.39
C ASP A 86 -1.10 -16.39 -2.81
N SER A 87 -0.03 -16.74 -2.10
CA SER A 87 0.74 -17.97 -2.29
C SER A 87 0.73 -18.93 -1.10
N ASP A 88 -0.14 -18.69 -0.11
CA ASP A 88 -0.13 -19.46 1.14
C ASP A 88 -0.51 -20.92 0.92
N THR A 89 -1.48 -21.19 0.05
CA THR A 89 -1.94 -22.55 -0.28
C THR A 89 -2.04 -22.77 -1.78
N ASP A 90 -2.04 -24.03 -2.20
CA ASP A 90 -2.27 -24.41 -3.61
C ASP A 90 -3.64 -23.92 -4.10
N ALA A 91 -4.67 -24.03 -3.26
CA ALA A 91 -6.04 -23.62 -3.60
C ALA A 91 -6.13 -22.11 -3.84
N ILE A 92 -5.56 -21.28 -2.95
CA ILE A 92 -5.51 -19.83 -3.12
C ILE A 92 -4.77 -19.47 -4.42
N TYR A 93 -3.60 -20.07 -4.64
CA TYR A 93 -2.84 -19.82 -5.85
C TYR A 93 -3.63 -20.20 -7.11
N ASP A 94 -4.28 -21.37 -7.11
CA ASP A 94 -5.03 -21.84 -8.27
C ASP A 94 -6.26 -20.97 -8.55
N ASN A 95 -6.98 -20.54 -7.51
CA ASN A 95 -8.12 -19.64 -7.63
C ASN A 95 -7.74 -18.26 -8.19
N ILE A 96 -6.47 -17.86 -8.10
CA ILE A 96 -5.96 -16.59 -8.64
C ILE A 96 -5.33 -16.79 -10.03
N TRP A 97 -4.29 -17.62 -10.13
CA TRP A 97 -3.46 -17.74 -11.35
C TRP A 97 -4.05 -18.68 -12.41
N ARG A 98 -5.06 -19.51 -12.07
CA ARG A 98 -5.80 -20.31 -13.05
C ARG A 98 -7.20 -19.77 -13.34
N SER A 99 -7.55 -18.63 -12.73
CA SER A 99 -8.78 -17.90 -13.01
C SER A 99 -8.78 -17.33 -14.42
N THR A 100 -9.96 -16.97 -14.92
CA THR A 100 -10.11 -16.20 -16.17
C THR A 100 -9.44 -14.83 -16.09
N LEU A 101 -9.25 -14.28 -14.88
CA LEU A 101 -8.56 -13.02 -14.64
C LEU A 101 -7.03 -13.15 -14.59
N ALA A 102 -6.45 -14.33 -14.83
CA ALA A 102 -5.00 -14.53 -14.83
C ALA A 102 -4.25 -13.55 -15.75
N ALA A 103 -4.84 -13.24 -16.92
CA ALA A 103 -4.28 -12.31 -17.90
C ALA A 103 -4.30 -10.83 -17.44
N HIS A 104 -5.02 -10.51 -16.36
CA HIS A 104 -5.12 -9.14 -15.81
C HIS A 104 -4.17 -8.89 -14.63
N ASN A 105 -3.25 -9.82 -14.33
CA ASN A 105 -2.19 -9.62 -13.35
C ASN A 105 -1.20 -8.54 -13.80
N LEU A 106 -1.03 -7.45 -13.05
CA LEU A 106 -0.15 -6.33 -13.38
C LEU A 106 1.30 -6.51 -12.89
N HIS A 107 1.62 -7.53 -12.09
CA HIS A 107 2.96 -7.72 -11.53
C HIS A 107 4.05 -7.75 -12.62
N GLY A 108 5.02 -6.84 -12.50
CA GLY A 108 6.19 -6.76 -13.37
C GLY A 108 5.93 -6.15 -14.74
N ARG A 109 4.75 -5.57 -14.99
CA ARG A 109 4.39 -4.97 -16.28
C ARG A 109 3.58 -3.68 -16.15
N VAL A 110 3.42 -3.02 -17.29
CA VAL A 110 2.52 -1.88 -17.49
C VAL A 110 1.39 -2.30 -18.43
N ALA A 111 0.15 -1.94 -18.10
CA ALA A 111 -1.01 -2.12 -18.97
C ALA A 111 -1.79 -0.81 -19.13
N ASN A 112 -2.53 -0.69 -20.23
CA ASN A 112 -3.50 0.40 -20.39
C ASN A 112 -4.82 -0.02 -19.74
N VAL A 113 -5.25 0.73 -18.73
CA VAL A 113 -6.47 0.50 -17.96
C VAL A 113 -7.26 1.81 -17.96
N ALA A 114 -8.45 1.79 -18.55
CA ALA A 114 -9.32 2.97 -18.71
C ALA A 114 -8.59 4.20 -19.30
N GLY A 115 -7.68 3.99 -20.25
CA GLY A 115 -6.93 5.08 -20.91
C GLY A 115 -5.67 5.54 -20.16
N LEU A 116 -5.38 5.00 -18.98
CA LEU A 116 -4.18 5.30 -18.20
C LEU A 116 -3.21 4.12 -18.17
N ARG A 117 -1.90 4.40 -18.13
CA ARG A 117 -0.89 3.34 -17.98
C ARG A 117 -0.69 3.02 -16.51
N ILE A 118 -1.03 1.80 -16.10
CA ILE A 118 -0.84 1.33 -14.72
C ILE A 118 0.31 0.32 -14.69
N ALA A 119 1.35 0.64 -13.91
CA ALA A 119 2.44 -0.27 -13.57
C ALA A 119 2.09 -1.05 -12.32
N GLY A 120 2.33 -2.37 -12.30
CA GLY A 120 2.14 -3.20 -11.11
C GLY A 120 3.43 -3.78 -10.55
N LEU A 121 3.65 -3.63 -9.25
CA LEU A 121 4.67 -4.36 -8.49
C LEU A 121 4.01 -5.10 -7.33
N GLY A 122 3.41 -6.26 -7.63
CA GLY A 122 2.87 -7.15 -6.60
C GLY A 122 3.94 -7.96 -5.86
N GLY A 123 3.50 -8.62 -4.79
CA GLY A 123 4.33 -9.44 -3.92
C GLY A 123 5.07 -8.62 -2.88
N VAL A 124 6.01 -9.27 -2.19
CA VAL A 124 6.80 -8.69 -1.10
C VAL A 124 8.30 -8.87 -1.32
N PHE A 125 9.09 -8.00 -0.68
CA PHE A 125 10.53 -8.21 -0.59
C PHE A 125 10.82 -9.35 0.39
N ARG A 126 11.75 -10.24 0.03
CA ARG A 126 12.14 -11.36 0.90
C ARG A 126 13.65 -11.42 0.96
N GLY A 127 14.24 -11.24 2.14
CA GLY A 127 15.69 -11.19 2.32
C GLY A 127 16.45 -12.40 1.75
N GLN A 128 15.83 -13.58 1.73
CA GLN A 128 16.39 -14.77 1.08
C GLN A 128 16.71 -14.54 -0.41
N VAL A 129 15.93 -13.70 -1.10
CA VAL A 129 16.13 -13.32 -2.51
C VAL A 129 16.80 -11.95 -2.57
N TRP A 130 16.13 -10.94 -2.04
CA TRP A 130 16.56 -9.57 -2.05
C TRP A 130 15.76 -8.76 -1.01
N MET A 131 16.48 -8.06 -0.14
CA MET A 131 15.97 -6.96 0.65
C MET A 131 16.55 -5.66 0.06
N PRO A 132 15.74 -4.65 -0.25
CA PRO A 132 16.28 -3.41 -0.80
C PRO A 132 17.32 -2.73 0.10
N GLU A 133 18.19 -1.93 -0.52
CA GLU A 133 19.45 -1.38 0.03
C GLU A 133 20.59 -2.41 0.17
N ASP A 134 20.28 -3.69 0.32
CA ASP A 134 21.28 -4.76 0.31
C ASP A 134 21.53 -5.33 -1.09
N ALA A 135 22.69 -5.97 -1.25
CA ALA A 135 22.99 -6.74 -2.45
C ALA A 135 22.04 -7.96 -2.57
N PRO A 136 21.48 -8.25 -3.76
CA PRO A 136 20.58 -9.39 -3.92
C PRO A 136 21.34 -10.71 -3.82
N ASN A 137 20.79 -11.66 -3.05
CA ASN A 137 21.25 -13.05 -3.03
C ASN A 137 20.98 -13.75 -4.36
N TYR A 138 19.83 -13.42 -4.97
CA TYR A 138 19.40 -13.96 -6.26
C TYR A 138 18.79 -12.87 -7.13
N PHE A 139 19.34 -12.70 -8.32
CA PHE A 139 18.91 -11.64 -9.23
C PHE A 139 17.57 -11.95 -9.91
N CYS A 140 17.34 -13.20 -10.29
CA CYS A 140 16.15 -13.61 -11.04
C CYS A 140 15.62 -14.98 -10.62
N PRO A 141 14.34 -15.29 -10.94
CA PRO A 141 13.75 -16.60 -10.66
C PRO A 141 14.61 -17.78 -11.11
N ALA A 142 15.19 -17.71 -12.32
CA ALA A 142 16.03 -18.77 -12.84
C ALA A 142 17.30 -19.00 -11.99
N SER A 143 17.93 -17.93 -11.50
CA SER A 143 19.09 -18.03 -10.61
C SER A 143 18.74 -18.66 -9.25
N PHE A 144 17.52 -18.41 -8.76
CA PHE A 144 17.01 -18.99 -7.52
C PHE A 144 16.68 -20.48 -7.68
N ILE A 145 15.96 -20.85 -8.75
CA ILE A 145 15.60 -22.26 -9.05
C ILE A 145 16.84 -23.16 -9.12
N ARG A 146 17.93 -22.67 -9.72
CA ARG A 146 19.20 -23.43 -9.83
C ARG A 146 19.82 -23.78 -8.48
N ARG A 147 19.54 -23.04 -7.40
CA ARG A 147 20.14 -23.26 -6.07
C ARG A 147 19.22 -23.92 -5.06
N VAL A 148 17.89 -23.79 -5.19
CA VAL A 148 16.96 -24.40 -4.21
C VAL A 148 16.91 -25.92 -4.27
N GLY A 149 17.41 -26.54 -5.35
CA GLY A 149 17.40 -27.99 -5.54
C GLY A 149 16.03 -28.54 -5.97
N LEU A 150 16.04 -29.69 -6.64
CA LEU A 150 14.84 -30.24 -7.31
C LEU A 150 13.68 -30.53 -6.34
N GLY A 151 13.97 -30.98 -5.11
CA GLY A 151 12.97 -31.32 -4.10
C GLY A 151 12.19 -30.13 -3.54
N ASN A 152 12.68 -28.90 -3.72
CA ASN A 152 12.01 -27.68 -3.27
C ASN A 152 11.20 -27.01 -4.38
N MET A 153 11.27 -27.51 -5.62
CA MET A 153 10.50 -26.95 -6.73
C MET A 153 9.02 -27.25 -6.55
N TRP A 154 8.18 -26.25 -6.82
CA TRP A 154 6.73 -26.42 -6.80
C TRP A 154 6.19 -26.32 -8.22
N ARG A 155 5.57 -27.42 -8.69
CA ARG A 155 5.00 -27.58 -10.03
C ARG A 155 5.97 -27.18 -11.15
N GLY A 156 7.21 -27.68 -11.06
CA GLY A 156 8.25 -27.47 -12.06
C GLY A 156 8.88 -26.07 -12.10
N GLY A 157 8.66 -25.24 -11.08
CA GLY A 157 9.21 -23.89 -11.02
C GLY A 157 9.55 -23.42 -9.61
N LEU A 158 9.44 -22.11 -9.39
CA LEU A 158 9.67 -21.50 -8.08
C LEU A 158 8.84 -22.21 -6.99
N PRO A 159 9.41 -22.42 -5.79
CA PRO A 159 8.62 -22.78 -4.61
C PRO A 159 7.45 -21.81 -4.46
N ARG A 160 6.29 -22.30 -4.02
CA ARG A 160 5.03 -21.53 -4.01
C ARG A 160 5.17 -20.14 -3.38
N ARG A 161 5.80 -20.07 -2.19
CA ARG A 161 6.12 -18.82 -1.48
C ARG A 161 6.87 -17.77 -2.31
N HIS A 162 7.67 -18.21 -3.28
CA HIS A 162 8.46 -17.33 -4.13
C HIS A 162 7.73 -16.87 -5.40
N ARG A 163 6.51 -17.35 -5.65
CA ARG A 163 5.64 -16.85 -6.73
C ARG A 163 5.16 -15.42 -6.47
N THR A 164 5.21 -14.96 -5.22
CA THR A 164 4.86 -13.60 -4.76
C THR A 164 6.07 -12.87 -4.19
N THR A 165 7.29 -13.25 -4.60
CA THR A 165 8.52 -12.53 -4.23
C THR A 165 8.88 -11.52 -5.30
N ILE A 166 9.22 -10.31 -4.88
CA ILE A 166 9.78 -9.29 -5.76
C ILE A 166 11.24 -9.64 -6.06
N PHE A 167 11.51 -10.09 -7.28
CA PHE A 167 12.88 -10.32 -7.76
C PHE A 167 13.51 -9.03 -8.33
N PRO A 168 14.82 -8.80 -8.13
CA PRO A 168 15.53 -7.66 -8.71
C PRO A 168 15.33 -7.52 -10.23
N SER A 169 15.37 -8.63 -10.96
CA SER A 169 15.12 -8.67 -12.40
C SER A 169 13.75 -8.11 -12.81
N VAL A 170 12.69 -8.40 -12.04
CA VAL A 170 11.33 -7.88 -12.28
C VAL A 170 11.29 -6.38 -11.98
N TYR A 171 11.80 -5.99 -10.81
CA TYR A 171 11.89 -4.60 -10.39
C TYR A 171 12.66 -3.74 -11.41
N GLN A 172 13.85 -4.17 -11.82
CA GLN A 172 14.67 -3.45 -12.80
C GLN A 172 14.03 -3.42 -14.18
N ASN A 173 13.28 -4.45 -14.57
CA ASN A 173 12.54 -4.42 -15.82
C ASN A 173 11.40 -3.39 -15.80
N LEU A 174 10.72 -3.27 -14.66
CA LEU A 174 9.67 -2.28 -14.49
C LEU A 174 10.23 -0.86 -14.47
N MET A 175 11.38 -0.62 -13.82
CA MET A 175 12.06 0.70 -13.81
C MET A 175 12.37 1.28 -15.19
N ARG A 176 12.49 0.44 -16.23
CA ARG A 176 12.78 0.89 -17.61
C ARG A 176 11.53 1.27 -18.40
N GLN A 177 10.36 1.18 -17.80
CA GLN A 177 9.08 1.47 -18.44
C GLN A 177 8.60 2.90 -18.09
N SER A 178 7.37 3.23 -18.46
CA SER A 178 6.76 4.49 -18.07
C SER A 178 5.27 4.29 -17.84
N ALA A 179 4.76 4.86 -16.76
CA ALA A 179 3.37 4.73 -16.35
C ALA A 179 2.81 6.05 -15.84
N ASP A 180 1.50 6.11 -15.68
CA ASP A 180 0.78 7.22 -15.07
C ASP A 180 0.47 6.91 -13.59
N ILE A 181 0.24 5.63 -13.29
CA ILE A 181 -0.08 5.10 -11.96
C ILE A 181 0.87 3.94 -11.63
N LEU A 182 1.35 3.88 -10.38
CA LEU A 182 2.01 2.70 -9.83
C LEU A 182 1.08 2.05 -8.78
N VAL A 183 0.86 0.74 -8.88
CA VAL A 183 0.23 -0.04 -7.82
C VAL A 183 1.23 -1.04 -7.25
N THR A 184 1.36 -1.06 -5.93
CA THR A 184 2.24 -1.98 -5.21
C THR A 184 1.48 -2.69 -4.11
N HIS A 185 1.97 -3.84 -3.67
CA HIS A 185 1.46 -4.43 -2.43
C HIS A 185 2.23 -3.84 -1.24
N GLU A 186 3.55 -3.93 -1.29
CA GLU A 186 4.46 -3.27 -0.34
C GLU A 186 4.33 -1.75 -0.34
N ALA A 187 4.59 -1.14 0.82
CA ALA A 187 4.44 0.30 1.01
C ALA A 187 5.69 1.10 0.59
N PRO A 188 5.55 2.33 0.06
CA PRO A 188 6.64 3.29 -0.17
C PRO A 188 7.22 3.85 1.14
N SER A 189 8.37 4.54 1.11
CA SER A 189 9.09 4.95 2.33
C SER A 189 8.35 5.97 3.21
N CYS A 190 7.33 6.63 2.69
CA CYS A 190 6.45 7.49 3.49
C CYS A 190 5.64 6.70 4.54
N HIS A 191 5.54 5.38 4.39
CA HIS A 191 5.09 4.47 5.44
C HIS A 191 6.26 4.01 6.32
N ARG A 192 6.02 3.87 7.64
CA ARG A 192 7.06 3.47 8.61
C ARG A 192 7.73 2.13 8.30
N LYS A 193 6.98 1.20 7.69
CA LYS A 193 7.46 -0.14 7.28
C LYS A 193 7.73 -0.23 5.78
N GLY A 194 7.72 0.89 5.06
CA GLY A 194 7.86 0.91 3.62
C GLY A 194 9.30 0.99 3.12
N PHE A 195 9.46 1.00 1.80
CA PHE A 195 10.74 0.82 1.12
C PHE A 195 11.06 1.99 0.19
N ALA A 196 12.23 2.59 0.35
CA ALA A 196 12.76 3.62 -0.57
C ALA A 196 12.94 3.11 -2.01
N ALA A 197 13.08 1.80 -2.20
CA ALA A 197 13.08 1.21 -3.54
C ALA A 197 11.77 1.45 -4.29
N ILE A 198 10.63 1.51 -3.60
CA ILE A 198 9.36 1.78 -4.27
C ILE A 198 9.28 3.24 -4.71
N ASP A 199 9.81 4.17 -3.93
CA ASP A 199 9.90 5.59 -4.32
C ASP A 199 10.75 5.75 -5.57
N ARG A 200 11.95 5.14 -5.60
CA ARG A 200 12.84 5.16 -6.78
C ARG A 200 12.18 4.55 -8.02
N LEU A 201 11.37 3.50 -7.83
CA LEU A 201 10.61 2.91 -8.93
C LEU A 201 9.53 3.88 -9.43
N ALA A 202 8.80 4.51 -8.52
CA ALA A 202 7.76 5.48 -8.85
C ALA A 202 8.33 6.67 -9.63
N GLU A 203 9.48 7.21 -9.18
CA GLU A 203 10.22 8.27 -9.88
C GLU A 203 10.70 7.80 -11.27
N ALA A 204 11.32 6.63 -11.37
CA ALA A 204 11.83 6.10 -12.63
C ALA A 204 10.72 5.89 -13.68
N LEU A 205 9.54 5.44 -13.24
CA LEU A 205 8.36 5.28 -14.08
C LEU A 205 7.72 6.61 -14.48
N GLY A 206 7.99 7.69 -13.72
CA GLY A 206 7.41 9.01 -13.90
C GLY A 206 5.91 9.05 -13.62
N VAL A 207 5.45 8.29 -12.61
CA VAL A 207 4.02 8.22 -12.24
C VAL A 207 3.57 9.49 -11.52
N ARG A 208 2.27 9.79 -11.59
CA ARG A 208 1.64 10.87 -10.80
C ARG A 208 0.93 10.35 -9.56
N TRP A 209 0.47 9.10 -9.60
CA TRP A 209 -0.25 8.46 -8.51
C TRP A 209 0.39 7.12 -8.14
N ALA A 210 0.44 6.83 -6.85
CA ALA A 210 0.87 5.54 -6.35
C ALA A 210 -0.09 5.02 -5.27
N PHE A 211 -0.49 3.75 -5.38
CA PHE A 211 -1.38 3.08 -4.44
C PHE A 211 -0.71 1.83 -3.88
N HIS A 212 -0.84 1.60 -2.57
CA HIS A 212 -0.35 0.38 -1.94
C HIS A 212 -1.36 -0.27 -1.00
N GLY A 213 -1.24 -1.59 -0.80
CA GLY A 213 -1.98 -2.38 0.21
C GLY A 213 -1.08 -2.78 1.38
N HIS A 214 -1.18 -4.03 1.84
CA HIS A 214 -0.32 -4.74 2.80
C HIS A 214 -0.35 -4.24 4.25
N GLN A 215 -0.45 -2.92 4.46
CA GLN A 215 -0.35 -2.32 5.79
C GLN A 215 -1.68 -2.21 6.51
N HIS A 216 -2.79 -2.49 5.82
CA HIS A 216 -4.15 -2.41 6.37
C HIS A 216 -4.53 -1.01 6.89
N GLU A 217 -3.79 0.03 6.49
CA GLU A 217 -4.00 1.43 6.89
C GLU A 217 -4.55 2.24 5.70
N ASP A 218 -5.76 2.79 5.84
CA ASP A 218 -6.27 3.81 4.92
C ASP A 218 -5.52 5.13 5.16
N ARG A 219 -4.62 5.48 4.25
CA ARG A 219 -3.71 6.61 4.47
C ARG A 219 -3.41 7.38 3.21
N ALA A 220 -3.82 8.64 3.16
CA ALA A 220 -3.29 9.58 2.19
C ALA A 220 -1.99 10.19 2.74
N TYR A 221 -0.87 9.96 2.05
CA TYR A 221 0.42 10.51 2.47
C TYR A 221 0.65 11.93 1.92
N GLY A 222 -0.16 12.34 0.94
CA GLY A 222 0.06 13.58 0.19
C GLY A 222 1.08 13.39 -0.93
N ARG A 223 1.68 14.50 -1.37
CA ARG A 223 2.68 14.48 -2.45
C ARG A 223 4.08 14.19 -1.88
N HIS A 224 4.63 13.06 -2.27
CA HIS A 224 6.02 12.67 -2.02
C HIS A 224 6.76 12.58 -3.34
N HIS A 225 7.86 13.32 -3.50
CA HIS A 225 8.60 13.37 -4.77
C HIS A 225 7.73 13.81 -5.98
N GLY A 226 6.72 14.64 -5.72
CA GLY A 226 5.73 15.06 -6.72
C GLY A 226 4.62 14.04 -7.02
N ILE A 227 4.65 12.87 -6.39
CA ILE A 227 3.74 11.74 -6.60
C ILE A 227 2.71 11.71 -5.48
N LEU A 228 1.42 11.60 -5.82
CA LEU A 228 0.37 11.42 -4.83
C LEU A 228 0.34 9.96 -4.38
N MET A 229 0.78 9.70 -3.15
CA MET A 229 0.87 8.35 -2.59
C MET A 229 -0.29 8.06 -1.63
N THR A 230 -0.92 6.89 -1.78
CA THR A 230 -2.06 6.46 -0.96
C THR A 230 -1.90 4.99 -0.54
N GLY A 231 -2.07 4.73 0.75
CA GLY A 231 -2.34 3.40 1.30
C GLY A 231 -3.85 3.16 1.30
N VAL A 232 -4.25 2.00 0.79
CA VAL A 232 -5.63 1.52 0.84
C VAL A 232 -5.69 0.43 1.90
N GLY A 233 -6.53 0.64 2.90
CA GLY A 233 -6.62 -0.20 4.09
C GLY A 233 -7.38 -1.50 3.84
N TYR A 234 -7.50 -2.28 4.93
CA TYR A 234 -8.11 -3.60 4.91
C TYR A 234 -9.56 -3.55 4.43
N ARG A 235 -9.84 -4.21 3.30
CA ARG A 235 -11.15 -4.19 2.63
C ARG A 235 -11.68 -2.79 2.29
N GLY A 236 -10.75 -1.82 2.15
CA GLY A 236 -11.05 -0.46 1.75
C GLY A 236 -11.06 -0.30 0.23
N ILE A 237 -11.81 0.69 -0.27
CA ILE A 237 -11.85 1.05 -1.69
C ILE A 237 -11.52 2.53 -1.89
N THR A 238 -10.35 2.73 -2.48
CA THR A 238 -9.71 3.94 -3.02
C THR A 238 -10.20 4.42 -4.39
N SER A 239 -10.74 5.62 -4.65
CA SER A 239 -10.80 6.13 -6.03
C SER A 239 -9.45 6.70 -6.51
N LEU A 240 -9.25 6.86 -7.82
CA LEU A 240 -8.06 7.52 -8.40
C LEU A 240 -7.82 8.94 -7.85
N THR A 241 -8.90 9.67 -7.54
CA THR A 241 -8.81 11.04 -7.00
C THR A 241 -8.60 11.05 -5.49
N GLY A 242 -8.52 9.88 -4.86
CA GLY A 242 -8.35 9.73 -3.41
C GLY A 242 -9.66 9.72 -2.62
N GLU A 243 -10.82 9.70 -3.29
CA GLU A 243 -12.13 9.56 -2.64
C GLU A 243 -12.28 8.16 -2.02
N VAL A 244 -12.76 8.10 -0.77
CA VAL A 244 -13.05 6.84 -0.10
C VAL A 244 -14.44 6.36 -0.54
N ILE A 245 -14.47 5.26 -1.29
CA ILE A 245 -15.71 4.65 -1.79
C ILE A 245 -16.27 3.68 -0.74
N VAL A 246 -15.39 2.85 -0.19
CA VAL A 246 -15.67 1.97 0.95
C VAL A 246 -14.60 2.23 1.99
N PRO A 247 -14.94 2.66 3.22
CA PRO A 247 -13.96 2.88 4.28
C PRO A 247 -13.31 1.55 4.68
N ALA A 248 -12.00 1.57 4.95
CA ALA A 248 -11.32 0.39 5.47
C ALA A 248 -11.93 -0.08 6.80
N GLN A 249 -11.96 -1.40 6.95
CA GLN A 249 -12.36 -2.07 8.19
C GLN A 249 -11.14 -2.17 9.12
N LEU A 250 -11.39 -2.33 10.42
CA LEU A 250 -10.33 -2.59 11.39
C LEU A 250 -9.64 -3.93 11.06
N ASP A 251 -8.31 -3.98 11.13
CA ASP A 251 -7.56 -5.21 10.95
C ASP A 251 -8.03 -6.26 11.99
N PRO A 252 -8.35 -7.51 11.61
CA PRO A 252 -8.73 -8.55 12.56
C PRO A 252 -7.76 -8.75 13.73
N ARG A 253 -6.46 -8.49 13.53
CA ARG A 253 -5.44 -8.54 14.60
C ARG A 253 -5.61 -7.42 15.61
N GLU A 254 -5.95 -6.22 15.13
CA GLU A 254 -6.24 -5.07 15.98
C GLU A 254 -7.59 -5.25 16.70
N ALA A 255 -8.59 -5.79 16.00
CA ALA A 255 -9.88 -6.18 16.59
C ALA A 255 -9.70 -7.16 17.74
N ALA A 256 -8.96 -8.25 17.52
CA ALA A 256 -8.70 -9.25 18.55
C ALA A 256 -7.88 -8.69 19.73
N ALA A 257 -6.92 -7.79 19.48
CA ALA A 257 -6.18 -7.14 20.55
C ALA A 257 -7.08 -6.24 21.41
N LEU A 258 -8.02 -5.53 20.77
CA LEU A 258 -9.00 -4.70 21.45
C LEU A 258 -9.99 -5.55 22.27
N GLU A 259 -10.52 -6.63 21.71
CA GLU A 259 -11.40 -7.57 22.40
C GLU A 259 -10.72 -8.17 23.64
N ASN A 260 -9.46 -8.61 23.50
CA ASN A 260 -8.67 -9.13 24.62
C ASN A 260 -8.46 -8.07 25.72
N ALA A 261 -8.19 -6.81 25.35
CA ALA A 261 -8.02 -5.72 26.30
C ALA A 261 -9.32 -5.40 27.07
N ILE A 262 -10.47 -5.43 26.37
CA ILE A 262 -11.79 -5.25 26.97
C ILE A 262 -12.11 -6.40 27.93
N SER A 263 -11.93 -7.65 27.49
CA SER A 263 -12.17 -8.84 28.31
C SER A 263 -11.29 -8.88 29.57
N TRP A 264 -10.02 -8.50 29.45
CA TRP A 264 -9.11 -8.40 30.60
C TRP A 264 -9.60 -7.38 31.63
N ALA A 265 -10.06 -6.20 31.17
CA ALA A 265 -10.57 -5.14 32.02
C ALA A 265 -11.88 -5.54 32.74
N GLU A 266 -12.74 -6.32 32.08
CA GLU A 266 -13.99 -6.83 32.66
C GLU A 266 -13.76 -7.96 33.67
N GLY A 267 -12.80 -8.86 33.42
CA GLY A 267 -12.53 -10.02 34.27
C GLY A 267 -11.75 -9.73 35.56
N HIS A 268 -10.96 -8.65 35.60
CA HIS A 268 -10.06 -8.36 36.74
C HIS A 268 -10.48 -7.14 37.59
N GLY A 269 -11.62 -6.52 37.30
CA GLY A 269 -12.11 -5.32 37.99
C GLY A 269 -12.55 -5.51 39.46
N ALA A 270 -12.67 -6.75 39.96
CA ALA A 270 -13.15 -7.02 41.33
C ALA A 270 -12.04 -7.35 42.35
N ALA A 271 -10.79 -7.56 41.94
CA ALA A 271 -9.77 -8.20 42.78
C ALA A 271 -8.46 -7.40 42.89
N MET A 272 -8.50 -6.08 43.04
CA MET A 272 -7.30 -5.32 43.43
C MET A 272 -7.64 -4.22 44.44
N LYS A 273 -7.08 -4.32 45.66
CA LYS A 273 -7.08 -3.22 46.63
C LYS A 273 -6.04 -2.19 46.19
N ALA A 274 -6.47 -0.93 46.06
CA ALA A 274 -5.61 0.18 45.70
C ALA A 274 -4.53 0.44 46.79
N PRO A 275 -3.26 0.66 46.44
CA PRO A 275 -2.27 1.20 47.37
C PRO A 275 -2.50 2.71 47.58
N SER A 276 -2.19 3.16 48.79
CA SER A 276 -2.43 4.51 49.30
C SER A 276 -1.42 5.55 48.80
N ARG A 277 -1.98 6.67 48.30
CA ARG A 277 -1.43 8.05 48.10
C ARG A 277 -0.13 8.24 47.28
N PRO A 278 -0.11 9.15 46.29
CA PRO A 278 1.13 9.59 45.63
C PRO A 278 1.81 10.73 46.41
N ALA A 279 3.15 10.68 46.49
CA ALA A 279 3.99 11.77 46.96
C ALA A 279 4.17 12.84 45.89
N GLU A 280 4.11 14.12 46.30
CA GLU A 280 4.34 15.31 45.50
C GLU A 280 5.79 15.39 44.99
N VAL A 281 5.97 15.73 43.71
CA VAL A 281 7.26 16.21 43.19
C VAL A 281 7.01 17.43 42.31
N LYS A 282 7.79 18.46 42.61
CA LYS A 282 7.75 19.85 42.16
C LYS A 282 7.90 20.04 40.66
N GLU A 283 7.21 21.06 40.15
CA GLU A 283 7.41 21.65 38.82
C GLU A 283 8.76 22.37 38.75
N GLU A 284 9.55 22.09 37.71
CA GLU A 284 10.60 22.98 37.23
C GLU A 284 10.38 23.25 35.74
N SER A 285 10.32 24.54 35.43
CA SER A 285 10.10 25.14 34.13
C SER A 285 11.40 25.24 33.34
N GLU A 286 11.42 24.79 32.09
CA GLU A 286 12.44 25.18 31.13
C GLU A 286 11.86 25.49 29.74
N SER A 287 12.36 26.59 29.20
CA SER A 287 11.91 27.38 28.06
C SER A 287 12.27 26.81 26.69
N LEU A 288 11.41 27.08 25.71
CA LEU A 288 11.60 26.85 24.27
C LEU A 288 12.67 27.77 23.66
N PRO A 289 13.51 27.28 22.72
CA PRO A 289 14.14 28.11 21.72
C PRO A 289 13.42 28.02 20.37
N THR A 290 13.16 29.21 19.86
CA THR A 290 12.63 29.58 18.55
C THR A 290 13.69 29.37 17.47
N GLU A 291 13.35 28.69 16.36
CA GLU A 291 13.94 29.03 15.05
C GLU A 291 13.09 28.50 13.89
N ARG A 292 12.54 29.45 13.12
CA ARG A 292 11.78 29.23 11.88
C ARG A 292 12.77 29.08 10.73
N ALA A 293 12.92 27.87 10.18
CA ALA A 293 13.48 27.68 8.85
C ALA A 293 12.34 27.67 7.82
N VAL A 294 12.14 28.79 7.13
CA VAL A 294 11.21 28.92 6.00
C VAL A 294 11.86 28.27 4.79
N LEU A 295 11.47 27.02 4.48
CA LEU A 295 11.78 26.37 3.22
C LEU A 295 10.80 26.88 2.16
N GLN A 296 11.26 27.77 1.29
CA GLN A 296 10.52 28.23 0.12
C GLN A 296 10.27 27.05 -0.82
N VAL A 297 9.01 26.66 -0.93
CA VAL A 297 8.51 25.73 -1.94
C VAL A 297 8.40 26.50 -3.27
N PRO A 298 8.98 26.04 -4.38
CA PRO A 298 8.78 26.68 -5.68
C PRO A 298 7.31 26.59 -6.08
N LEU A 299 6.73 27.74 -6.43
CA LEU A 299 5.37 27.89 -6.93
C LEU A 299 5.20 27.04 -8.21
N MET A 300 4.39 25.99 -8.15
CA MET A 300 4.04 25.17 -9.32
C MET A 300 3.19 25.98 -10.31
N ASP A 301 3.50 25.82 -11.60
CA ASP A 301 2.79 26.39 -12.76
C ASP A 301 1.30 25.95 -12.76
N PRO A 302 0.31 26.88 -12.73
CA PRO A 302 -1.11 26.57 -12.45
C PRO A 302 -1.92 25.85 -13.54
N ARG A 303 -1.31 25.13 -14.48
CA ARG A 303 -1.98 24.78 -15.74
C ARG A 303 -2.76 23.47 -15.81
N ASP A 304 -3.14 22.89 -14.68
CA ASP A 304 -4.12 21.81 -14.67
C ASP A 304 -5.07 21.93 -13.47
N GLU A 305 -6.18 22.66 -13.66
CA GLU A 305 -7.24 22.85 -12.64
C GLU A 305 -7.74 21.52 -12.05
N GLN A 306 -7.64 20.44 -12.82
CA GLN A 306 -7.97 19.09 -12.38
C GLN A 306 -6.95 18.52 -11.38
N GLU A 307 -5.65 18.77 -11.58
CA GLU A 307 -4.62 18.35 -10.63
C GLU A 307 -4.68 19.15 -9.33
N VAL A 308 -5.03 20.44 -9.42
CA VAL A 308 -5.28 21.29 -8.24
C VAL A 308 -6.46 20.76 -7.45
N ARG A 309 -7.58 20.46 -8.10
CA ARG A 309 -8.76 19.87 -7.43
C ARG A 309 -8.47 18.52 -6.76
N ILE A 310 -7.65 17.67 -7.36
CA ILE A 310 -7.24 16.39 -6.76
C ILE A 310 -6.31 16.62 -5.57
N ALA A 311 -5.37 17.55 -5.68
CA ALA A 311 -4.48 17.91 -4.57
C ALA A 311 -5.26 18.51 -3.39
N GLU A 312 -6.22 19.40 -3.66
CA GLU A 312 -7.11 19.98 -2.65
C GLU A 312 -8.04 18.92 -2.04
N ALA A 313 -8.57 17.99 -2.83
CA ALA A 313 -9.37 16.88 -2.33
C ALA A 313 -8.54 15.94 -1.45
N ALA A 314 -7.29 15.64 -1.84
CA ALA A 314 -6.35 14.89 -1.02
C ALA A 314 -6.01 15.64 0.27
N GLU A 315 -5.86 16.97 0.24
CA GLU A 315 -5.62 17.79 1.43
C GLU A 315 -6.84 17.83 2.37
N ARG A 316 -8.05 17.95 1.83
CA ARG A 316 -9.30 17.84 2.61
C ARG A 316 -9.47 16.45 3.22
N ARG A 317 -9.15 15.39 2.46
CA ARG A 317 -9.10 14.02 3.00
C ARG A 317 -8.03 13.91 4.09
N ASN A 318 -6.85 14.50 3.91
CA ASN A 318 -5.81 14.50 4.94
C ASN A 318 -6.31 15.18 6.22
N LEU A 319 -7.05 16.29 6.09
CA LEU A 319 -7.66 16.97 7.23
C LEU A 319 -8.73 16.09 7.89
N ALA A 320 -9.62 15.48 7.11
CA ALA A 320 -10.66 14.58 7.62
C ALA A 320 -10.08 13.32 8.26
N LEU A 321 -9.04 12.72 7.69
CA LEU A 321 -8.30 11.60 8.29
C LEU A 321 -7.53 12.04 9.54
N ALA A 322 -6.95 13.24 9.55
CA ALA A 322 -6.29 13.78 10.72
C ALA A 322 -7.29 14.08 11.85
N GLU A 323 -8.49 14.56 11.52
CA GLU A 323 -9.62 14.74 12.44
C GLU A 323 -10.18 13.40 12.91
N ALA A 324 -10.40 12.43 12.02
CA ALA A 324 -10.81 11.08 12.35
C ALA A 324 -9.79 10.41 13.27
N ALA A 325 -8.49 10.52 12.98
CA ALA A 325 -7.42 10.05 13.85
C ALA A 325 -7.33 10.84 15.16
N ARG A 326 -7.74 12.13 15.22
CA ARG A 326 -7.88 12.87 16.49
C ARG A 326 -9.09 12.38 17.28
N HIS A 327 -10.21 12.08 16.61
CA HIS A 327 -11.42 11.53 17.21
C HIS A 327 -11.22 10.10 17.70
N GLU A 328 -10.45 9.29 16.98
CA GLU A 328 -10.01 7.97 17.37
C GLU A 328 -9.05 8.05 18.55
N ARG A 329 -8.03 8.93 18.50
CA ARG A 329 -7.19 9.23 19.68
C ARG A 329 -7.99 9.76 20.88
N ARG A 330 -9.09 10.47 20.63
CA ARG A 330 -10.00 10.96 21.67
C ARG A 330 -10.87 9.83 22.22
N ARG A 331 -11.38 8.94 21.36
CA ARG A 331 -12.09 7.72 21.78
C ARG A 331 -11.17 6.80 22.56
N ASP A 332 -9.93 6.57 22.11
CA ASP A 332 -8.91 5.81 22.84
C ASP A 332 -8.57 6.44 24.19
N ARG A 333 -8.55 7.77 24.25
CA ARG A 333 -8.38 8.52 25.50
C ARG A 333 -9.60 8.38 26.40
N GLU A 334 -10.82 8.53 25.89
CA GLU A 334 -12.06 8.38 26.64
C GLU A 334 -12.25 6.93 27.12
N LEU A 335 -11.87 5.93 26.31
CA LEU A 335 -11.83 4.52 26.66
C LEU A 335 -10.75 4.26 27.71
N GLY A 336 -9.56 4.84 27.53
CA GLY A 336 -8.45 4.75 28.49
C GLY A 336 -8.78 5.42 29.83
N GLU A 337 -9.51 6.53 29.81
CA GLU A 337 -10.03 7.23 30.99
C GLU A 337 -11.17 6.42 31.65
N ALA A 338 -12.07 5.82 30.87
CA ALA A 338 -13.14 4.95 31.38
C ALA A 338 -12.60 3.64 32.00
N VAL A 339 -11.57 3.04 31.40
CA VAL A 339 -10.84 1.89 31.93
C VAL A 339 -10.07 2.28 33.19
N ALA A 340 -9.40 3.45 33.19
CA ALA A 340 -8.70 3.96 34.38
C ALA A 340 -9.64 4.33 35.53
N ALA A 341 -10.86 4.80 35.23
CA ALA A 341 -11.89 5.11 36.23
C ALA A 341 -12.46 3.86 36.92
N ARG A 342 -12.38 2.69 36.26
CA ARG A 342 -12.84 1.40 36.78
C ARG A 342 -11.72 0.56 37.39
N ALA A 343 -10.46 0.96 37.22
CA ALA A 343 -9.29 0.28 37.78
C ALA A 343 -8.89 0.88 39.16
N PRO A 344 -8.61 0.06 40.18
CA PRO A 344 -8.26 0.55 41.51
C PRO A 344 -6.86 1.21 41.52
N GLY A 345 -6.81 2.53 41.75
CA GLY A 345 -5.56 3.34 41.81
C GLY A 345 -5.32 4.31 40.64
N GLY A 346 -6.36 4.62 39.85
CA GLY A 346 -6.28 5.31 38.56
C GLY A 346 -5.44 6.61 38.48
N ARG A 347 -4.35 6.55 37.69
CA ARG A 347 -3.88 7.68 36.90
C ARG A 347 -3.41 7.17 35.54
N TRP A 348 -4.13 7.56 34.48
CA TRP A 348 -3.75 7.25 33.11
C TRP A 348 -2.37 7.87 32.80
N LYS A 349 -1.37 7.04 32.50
CA LYS A 349 -0.08 7.50 31.96
C LYS A 349 0.03 7.08 30.50
N ARG A 350 0.19 8.07 29.64
CA ARG A 350 0.43 7.92 28.21
C ARG A 350 1.66 7.03 27.99
N MET A 351 1.52 5.90 27.29
CA MET A 351 2.68 5.13 26.83
C MET A 351 3.45 5.96 25.81
N ASN A 352 4.53 6.61 26.25
CA ASN A 352 5.52 7.14 25.34
C ASN A 352 6.34 5.97 24.80
N LEU A 353 6.13 5.62 23.53
CA LEU A 353 7.08 4.83 22.75
C LEU A 353 8.32 5.69 22.47
N GLN A 354 9.11 5.97 23.53
CA GLN A 354 10.46 6.48 23.35
C GLN A 354 11.41 5.31 23.04
N ARG A 355 12.10 5.47 21.92
CA ARG A 355 13.22 4.68 21.39
C ARG A 355 14.03 3.99 22.48
N LYS A 356 14.09 2.65 22.45
CA LYS A 356 15.23 1.92 23.01
C LYS A 356 16.47 2.25 22.18
N LYS A 357 17.23 3.26 22.60
CA LYS A 357 18.68 3.32 22.33
C LYS A 357 19.32 2.28 23.24
N GLY A 358 20.19 1.46 22.66
CA GLY A 358 20.75 0.29 23.31
C GLY A 358 21.71 0.61 24.44
N GLN A 359 22.03 -0.43 25.19
CA GLN A 359 23.27 -0.52 25.94
C GLN A 359 23.80 -1.94 25.77
N LYS A 360 24.97 -2.00 25.12
CA LYS A 360 26.02 -2.96 25.42
C LYS A 360 26.37 -2.81 26.91
N SER A 361 26.44 -3.93 27.62
CA SER A 361 27.64 -4.34 28.35
C SER A 361 27.76 -5.85 28.28
#